data_AF-A0A8T6U5R9-F1
#
_entry.id   AF-A0A8T6U5R9-F1
#
_cell.length_a   1.000
_cell.length_b   1.000
_cell.length_c   1.000
_cell.angle_alpha   90.00
_cell.angle_beta   90.00
_cell.angle_gamma   90.00
#
_symmetry.space_group_name_H-M   'P 1'
#
loop_
_entity.id
_entity.type
_entity.pdbx_description
1 polymer ?
#
loop_
_entity_poly.entity_id
_entity_poly.type
_entity_poly.pdbx_seq_one_letter_code
_entity_poly.pdbx_strand_id
1 'polypeptide(L)'
;RLLASRYGVEVEGIFAPTGTEKLEILKKADVIFCAGTRGVRVIEKELFKDLKLVKVLIDINAIPPFGVEGIKLKDDMKEIARGIFGIGALTVGDLKHKLEKGILREARSNGDEVYNYNTALELARTLLRKELLPAKLSLTLSYPPDQRGSK
;
A
#
# COMPACT_ATOMS: atom_id res chain seq x y z
N ARG A 1 -16.00 12.67 6.27
CA ARG A 1 -16.76 12.56 7.54
C ARG A 1 -16.93 11.11 8.01
N LEU A 2 -17.43 10.18 7.19
CA LEU A 2 -17.63 8.76 7.59
C LEU A 2 -16.36 8.03 8.08
N LEU A 3 -15.22 8.20 7.39
CA LEU A 3 -13.96 7.55 7.78
C LEU A 3 -13.40 8.12 9.09
N ALA A 4 -13.44 9.44 9.26
CA ALA A 4 -13.01 10.12 10.48
C ALA A 4 -13.83 9.67 11.71
N SER A 5 -15.16 9.63 11.60
CA SER A 5 -16.02 9.20 12.72
C SER A 5 -15.85 7.72 13.07
N ARG A 6 -15.55 6.87 12.09
CA ARG A 6 -15.47 5.42 12.28
C ARG A 6 -14.08 4.92 12.68
N TYR A 7 -13.03 5.60 12.24
CA TYR A 7 -11.64 5.15 12.41
C TYR A 7 -10.73 6.17 13.09
N GLY A 8 -11.22 7.37 13.41
CA GLY A 8 -10.39 8.42 14.02
C GLY A 8 -9.28 8.92 13.10
N VAL A 9 -9.49 8.86 11.78
CA VAL A 9 -8.50 9.26 10.77
C VAL A 9 -8.86 10.59 10.10
N GLU A 10 -7.84 11.37 9.77
CA GLU A 10 -7.98 12.53 8.90
C GLU A 10 -7.88 12.10 7.44
N VAL A 11 -8.78 12.61 6.59
CA VAL A 11 -8.81 12.30 5.17
C VAL A 11 -8.93 13.59 4.39
N GLU A 12 -7.95 13.84 3.53
CA GLU A 12 -7.86 15.02 2.69
C GLU A 12 -7.77 14.59 1.22
N GLY A 13 -8.46 15.33 0.34
CA GLY A 13 -8.29 15.21 -1.10
C GLY A 13 -7.33 16.29 -1.58
N ILE A 14 -6.24 15.89 -2.23
CA ILE A 14 -5.22 16.82 -2.75
C ILE A 14 -5.15 16.65 -4.26
N PHE A 15 -5.27 17.77 -4.99
CA PHE A 15 -5.04 17.79 -6.44
C PHE A 15 -3.55 18.00 -6.71
N ALA A 16 -2.93 17.06 -7.43
CA ALA A 16 -1.49 17.09 -7.75
C ALA A 16 -1.23 16.63 -9.19
N PRO A 17 -1.50 17.49 -10.19
CA PRO A 17 -1.33 17.16 -11.60
C PRO A 17 0.14 17.06 -12.02
N THR A 18 1.05 17.79 -11.38
CA THR A 18 2.47 17.85 -11.75
C THR A 18 3.37 16.95 -10.89
N GLY A 19 4.58 16.64 -11.38
CA GLY A 19 5.58 15.89 -10.62
C GLY A 19 5.99 16.57 -9.31
N THR A 20 6.14 17.90 -9.31
CA THR A 20 6.48 18.68 -8.12
C THR A 20 5.40 18.60 -7.05
N GLU A 21 4.12 18.72 -7.42
CA GLU A 21 3.01 18.61 -6.46
C GLU A 21 2.90 17.20 -5.89
N LYS A 22 3.10 16.16 -6.72
CA LYS A 22 3.15 14.77 -6.25
C LYS A 22 4.29 14.57 -5.27
N LEU A 23 5.47 15.11 -5.55
CA LEU A 23 6.64 15.00 -4.67
C LEU A 23 6.38 15.55 -3.27
N GLU A 24 5.71 16.71 -3.16
CA GLU A 24 5.38 17.30 -1.85
C GLU A 24 4.43 16.43 -1.02
N ILE A 25 3.53 15.70 -1.67
CA ILE A 25 2.67 14.71 -1.01
C ILE A 25 3.50 13.49 -0.60
N LEU A 26 4.31 12.93 -1.52
CA LEU A 26 5.12 11.74 -1.29
C LEU A 26 6.12 11.93 -0.15
N LYS A 27 6.67 13.14 0.04
CA LYS A 27 7.57 13.47 1.16
C LYS A 27 6.92 13.22 2.52
N LYS A 28 5.60 13.44 2.65
CA LYS A 28 4.83 13.33 3.89
C LYS A 28 4.28 11.93 4.19
N ALA A 29 4.34 11.00 3.22
CA ALA A 29 3.74 9.68 3.33
C ALA A 29 4.77 8.58 3.58
N ASP A 30 4.49 7.63 4.49
CA ASP A 30 5.36 6.46 4.71
C ASP A 30 4.97 5.27 3.82
N VAL A 31 3.66 5.10 3.61
CA VAL A 31 3.07 4.04 2.79
C VAL A 31 2.21 4.68 1.71
N ILE A 32 2.46 4.30 0.46
CA ILE A 32 1.84 4.89 -0.73
C ILE A 32 1.18 3.79 -1.54
N PHE A 33 -0.12 3.92 -1.77
CA PHE A 33 -0.87 3.02 -2.66
C PHE A 33 -1.13 3.74 -3.99
N CYS A 34 -0.56 3.23 -5.07
CA CYS A 34 -0.87 3.65 -6.43
C CYS A 34 -2.06 2.84 -6.96
N ALA A 35 -3.26 3.41 -6.80
CA ALA A 35 -4.53 2.85 -7.26
C ALA A 35 -5.10 3.61 -8.47
N GLY A 36 -4.22 3.98 -9.41
CA GLY A 36 -4.58 4.69 -10.65
C GLY A 36 -5.29 3.81 -11.67
N THR A 37 -5.73 4.43 -12.78
CA THR A 37 -6.29 3.68 -13.91
C THR A 37 -5.24 2.79 -14.58
N ARG A 38 -5.71 1.75 -15.28
CA ARG A 38 -4.84 0.79 -15.98
C ARG A 38 -4.00 1.48 -17.07
N GLY A 39 -2.73 1.08 -17.19
CA GLY A 39 -1.82 1.60 -18.22
C GLY A 39 -1.45 3.08 -18.06
N VAL A 40 -1.56 3.63 -16.85
CA VAL A 40 -1.15 5.01 -16.57
C VAL A 40 -0.08 5.00 -15.50
N ARG A 41 1.02 5.73 -15.79
CA ARG A 41 2.07 6.00 -14.83
C ARG A 41 1.72 7.22 -13.99
N VAL A 42 1.80 7.06 -12.67
CA VAL A 42 1.47 8.11 -11.69
C VAL A 42 2.74 8.67 -11.05
N ILE A 43 3.68 7.78 -10.70
CA ILE A 43 4.92 8.11 -9.99
C ILE A 43 6.11 7.74 -10.88
N GLU A 44 6.86 8.77 -11.30
CA GLU A 44 8.09 8.63 -12.07
C GLU A 44 9.29 8.36 -11.14
N LYS A 45 10.29 7.62 -11.64
CA LYS A 45 11.47 7.23 -10.84
C LYS A 45 12.34 8.43 -10.46
N GLU A 46 12.30 9.51 -11.23
CA GLU A 46 13.06 10.74 -10.97
C GLU A 46 12.72 11.33 -9.61
N LEU A 47 11.45 11.21 -9.17
CA LEU A 47 10.98 11.74 -7.89
C LEU A 47 11.68 11.09 -6.70
N PHE A 48 12.18 9.86 -6.86
CA PHE A 48 12.82 9.10 -5.78
C PHE A 48 14.12 9.74 -5.29
N LYS A 49 14.78 10.56 -6.11
CA LYS A 49 16.03 11.24 -5.74
C LYS A 49 15.83 12.24 -4.60
N ASP A 50 14.63 12.81 -4.52
CA ASP A 50 14.26 13.85 -3.55
C ASP A 50 13.47 13.30 -2.35
N LEU A 51 13.14 12.00 -2.40
CA LEU A 51 12.52 11.32 -1.27
C LEU A 51 13.59 10.95 -0.24
N LYS A 52 13.30 11.29 1.01
CA LYS A 52 14.05 10.88 2.19
C LYS A 52 13.20 9.90 2.98
N LEU A 53 13.84 9.23 3.94
CA LEU A 53 13.21 8.27 4.83
C LEU A 53 12.74 7.00 4.10
N VAL A 54 12.35 5.99 4.87
CA VAL A 54 11.88 4.74 4.30
C VAL A 54 10.47 4.92 3.74
N LYS A 55 10.24 4.46 2.51
CA LYS A 55 8.94 4.51 1.84
C LYS A 55 8.53 3.11 1.38
N VAL A 56 7.26 2.77 1.50
CA VAL A 56 6.68 1.55 0.90
C VAL A 56 5.66 1.96 -0.15
N LEU A 57 5.89 1.59 -1.40
CA LEU A 57 5.00 1.84 -2.53
C LEU A 57 4.35 0.53 -2.96
N ILE A 58 3.02 0.56 -3.11
CA ILE A 58 2.22 -0.53 -3.61
C ILE A 58 1.61 -0.09 -4.93
N ASP A 59 1.76 -0.88 -5.98
CA ASP A 59 1.10 -0.65 -7.26
C ASP A 59 0.15 -1.78 -7.59
N ILE A 60 -1.12 -1.47 -7.84
CA ILE A 60 -2.14 -2.45 -8.21
C ILE A 60 -2.34 -2.53 -9.73
N ASN A 61 -1.66 -1.68 -10.52
CA ASN A 61 -1.73 -1.71 -11.97
C ASN A 61 -0.83 -2.81 -12.54
N ALA A 62 -1.46 -3.83 -13.14
CA ALA A 62 -0.75 -4.92 -13.82
C ALA A 62 -0.51 -4.65 -15.33
N ILE A 63 -0.94 -3.50 -15.85
CA ILE A 63 -0.87 -3.15 -17.28
C ILE A 63 0.18 -2.06 -17.51
N PRO A 64 1.18 -2.27 -18.38
CA PRO A 64 2.18 -1.25 -18.70
C PRO A 64 1.58 0.00 -19.38
N PRO A 65 2.16 1.20 -19.15
CA PRO A 65 3.12 1.47 -18.08
C PRO A 65 2.47 1.27 -16.70
N PHE A 66 3.24 0.68 -15.78
CA PHE A 66 2.81 0.53 -14.38
C PHE A 66 2.68 1.90 -13.70
N GLY A 67 1.87 1.94 -12.64
CA GLY A 67 1.57 3.16 -11.89
C GLY A 67 2.79 3.74 -11.19
N VAL A 68 3.70 2.89 -10.72
CA VAL A 68 4.98 3.30 -10.14
C VAL A 68 6.12 2.79 -11.01
N GLU A 69 6.95 3.70 -11.50
CA GLU A 69 8.11 3.31 -12.28
C GLU A 69 9.14 2.54 -11.44
N GLY A 70 9.68 1.47 -12.02
CA GLY A 70 10.69 0.62 -11.38
C GLY A 70 10.12 -0.53 -10.54
N ILE A 71 8.84 -0.49 -10.16
CA ILE A 71 8.16 -1.65 -9.57
C ILE A 71 7.95 -2.72 -10.65
N LYS A 72 8.17 -3.99 -10.29
CA LYS A 72 7.82 -5.15 -11.11
C LYS A 72 6.58 -5.83 -10.56
N LEU A 73 5.87 -6.53 -11.44
CA LEU A 73 4.60 -7.20 -11.13
C LEU A 73 4.63 -8.10 -9.87
N LYS A 74 5.74 -8.79 -9.62
CA LYS A 74 5.91 -9.75 -8.52
C LYS A 74 6.83 -9.24 -7.41
N ASP A 75 7.14 -7.94 -7.38
CA ASP A 75 7.91 -7.40 -6.27
C ASP A 75 7.10 -7.55 -4.98
N ASP A 76 7.77 -8.01 -3.93
CA ASP A 76 7.22 -8.16 -2.59
C ASP A 76 8.24 -7.58 -1.61
N MET A 77 7.95 -6.38 -1.10
CA MET A 77 8.87 -5.58 -0.29
C MET A 77 10.29 -5.48 -0.91
N LYS A 78 10.37 -5.35 -2.23
CA LYS A 78 11.63 -5.25 -2.98
C LYS A 78 12.16 -3.82 -2.91
N GLU A 79 13.42 -3.61 -2.54
CA GLU A 79 14.03 -2.28 -2.66
C GLU A 79 14.20 -1.89 -4.14
N ILE A 80 13.51 -0.84 -4.58
CA ILE A 80 13.51 -0.33 -5.97
C ILE A 80 14.36 0.93 -6.14
N ALA A 81 14.63 1.63 -5.05
CA ALA A 81 15.58 2.73 -4.90
C ALA A 81 15.99 2.80 -3.42
N ARG A 82 17.06 3.53 -3.09
CA ARG A 82 17.60 3.58 -1.73
C ARG A 82 16.53 3.98 -0.71
N GLY A 83 16.17 3.07 0.20
CA GLY A 83 15.14 3.28 1.22
C GLY A 83 13.70 3.22 0.70
N ILE A 84 13.48 2.81 -0.55
CA ILE A 84 12.18 2.78 -1.19
C ILE A 84 11.87 1.35 -1.60
N PHE A 85 10.82 0.79 -1.00
CA PHE A 85 10.40 -0.60 -1.19
C PHE A 85 9.11 -0.65 -2.02
N GLY A 86 9.06 -1.58 -2.98
CA GLY A 86 7.95 -1.78 -3.90
C GLY A 86 7.20 -3.10 -3.65
N ILE A 87 5.88 -3.06 -3.80
CA ILE A 87 4.99 -4.22 -3.88
C ILE A 87 4.21 -4.15 -5.20
N GLY A 88 4.32 -5.20 -6.00
CA GLY A 88 3.75 -5.28 -7.34
C GLY A 88 2.32 -5.82 -7.40
N ALA A 89 1.66 -5.55 -8.53
CA ALA A 89 0.25 -5.87 -8.72
C ALA A 89 -0.09 -7.37 -8.66
N LEU A 90 0.81 -8.27 -9.07
CA LEU A 90 0.58 -9.71 -8.96
C LEU A 90 0.78 -10.21 -7.53
N THR A 91 1.72 -9.64 -6.77
CA THR A 91 1.86 -9.93 -5.33
C THR A 91 0.56 -9.58 -4.59
N VAL A 92 0.00 -8.40 -4.87
CA VAL A 92 -1.31 -7.99 -4.33
C VAL A 92 -2.43 -8.91 -4.84
N GLY A 93 -2.42 -9.23 -6.14
CA GLY A 93 -3.40 -10.08 -6.79
C GLY A 93 -3.45 -11.50 -6.23
N ASP A 94 -2.29 -12.07 -5.87
CA ASP A 94 -2.18 -13.41 -5.29
C ASP A 94 -2.85 -13.46 -3.91
N LEU A 95 -2.60 -12.46 -3.05
CA LEU A 95 -3.29 -12.34 -1.76
C LEU A 95 -4.80 -12.13 -1.94
N LYS A 96 -5.20 -11.23 -2.85
CA LYS A 96 -6.62 -10.96 -3.19
C LYS A 96 -7.31 -12.26 -3.61
N HIS A 97 -6.70 -13.03 -4.50
CA HIS A 97 -7.28 -14.27 -5.01
C HIS A 97 -7.39 -15.34 -3.92
N LYS A 98 -6.40 -15.49 -3.04
CA LYS A 98 -6.48 -16.38 -1.87
C LYS A 98 -7.61 -15.97 -0.92
N LEU A 99 -7.74 -14.67 -0.67
CA LEU A 99 -8.78 -14.09 0.18
C LEU A 99 -10.18 -14.36 -0.37
N GLU A 100 -10.45 -14.03 -1.63
CA GLU A 100 -11.74 -14.24 -2.28
C GLU A 100 -12.16 -15.71 -2.27
N LYS A 101 -11.21 -16.64 -2.55
CA LYS A 101 -11.48 -18.08 -2.41
C LYS A 101 -11.80 -18.49 -0.97
N GLY A 102 -11.15 -17.89 0.01
CA GLY A 102 -11.42 -18.12 1.43
C GLY A 102 -12.85 -17.70 1.79
N ILE A 103 -13.25 -16.50 1.38
CA ILE A 103 -14.61 -15.98 1.61
C ILE A 103 -15.66 -16.90 0.98
N LEU A 104 -15.47 -17.34 -0.27
CA LEU A 104 -16.40 -18.25 -0.94
C LEU A 104 -16.53 -19.61 -0.25
N ARG A 105 -15.44 -20.13 0.32
CA ARG A 105 -15.47 -21.40 1.08
C ARG A 105 -16.23 -21.24 2.40
N GLU A 106 -16.05 -20.12 3.08
CA GLU A 106 -16.77 -19.80 4.32
C GLU A 106 -18.26 -19.64 4.04
N ALA A 107 -18.62 -18.84 3.04
CA ALA A 107 -20.00 -18.63 2.63
C ALA A 107 -20.71 -19.94 2.23
N ARG A 108 -19.99 -20.86 1.58
CA ARG A 108 -20.55 -22.18 1.25
C ARG A 108 -20.82 -23.03 2.49
N SER A 109 -20.05 -22.85 3.56
CA SER A 109 -20.11 -23.70 4.76
C SER A 109 -21.06 -23.14 5.82
N ASN A 110 -21.16 -21.82 5.95
CA ASN A 110 -21.82 -21.08 7.04
C ASN A 110 -22.69 -19.92 6.50
N GLY A 111 -23.40 -20.12 5.40
CA GLY A 111 -23.92 -19.10 4.46
C GLY A 111 -24.96 -18.07 4.92
N ASP A 112 -25.05 -17.76 6.21
CA ASP A 112 -26.00 -16.78 6.76
C ASP A 112 -25.35 -15.41 7.08
N GLU A 113 -24.05 -15.24 6.81
CA GLU A 113 -23.30 -14.01 7.11
C GLU A 113 -23.19 -13.03 5.94
N VAL A 114 -23.07 -11.73 6.27
CA VAL A 114 -22.74 -10.67 5.29
C VAL A 114 -21.23 -10.42 5.27
N TYR A 115 -20.58 -10.90 4.23
CA TYR A 115 -19.15 -10.69 4.02
C TYR A 115 -18.88 -9.27 3.49
N ASN A 116 -18.32 -8.41 4.34
CA ASN A 116 -17.89 -7.06 3.99
C ASN A 116 -16.38 -6.88 4.21
N TYR A 117 -15.88 -5.66 4.09
CA TYR A 117 -14.44 -5.39 4.20
C TYR A 117 -13.87 -5.67 5.61
N ASN A 118 -14.68 -5.65 6.68
CA ASN A 118 -14.21 -6.02 8.01
C ASN A 118 -13.84 -7.51 8.04
N THR A 119 -14.76 -8.38 7.62
CA THR A 119 -14.54 -9.84 7.54
C THR A 119 -13.39 -10.15 6.57
N ALA A 120 -13.35 -9.46 5.42
CA ALA A 120 -12.26 -9.63 4.46
C ALA A 120 -10.89 -9.26 5.05
N LEU A 121 -10.81 -8.17 5.83
CA LEU A 121 -9.57 -7.75 6.47
C LEU A 121 -9.09 -8.73 7.54
N GLU A 122 -10.01 -9.27 8.35
CA GLU A 122 -9.70 -10.28 9.36
C GLU A 122 -9.19 -11.58 8.74
N LEU A 123 -9.86 -12.06 7.68
CA LEU A 123 -9.41 -13.24 6.94
C LEU A 123 -8.06 -12.99 6.25
N ALA A 124 -7.85 -11.82 5.64
CA ALA A 124 -6.57 -11.46 5.03
C ALA A 124 -5.43 -11.48 6.05
N ARG A 125 -5.63 -10.89 7.24
CA ARG A 125 -4.67 -10.95 8.35
C ARG A 125 -4.38 -12.38 8.77
N THR A 126 -5.39 -13.24 8.80
CA THR A 126 -5.23 -14.67 9.13
C THR A 126 -4.42 -15.41 8.07
N LEU A 127 -4.65 -15.13 6.78
CA LEU A 127 -3.87 -15.70 5.68
C LEU A 127 -2.40 -15.27 5.75
N LEU A 128 -2.13 -13.98 6.01
CA LEU A 128 -0.76 -13.47 6.14
C LEU A 128 -0.05 -14.01 7.38
N ARG A 129 -0.73 -14.14 8.53
CA ARG A 129 -0.15 -14.74 9.75
C ARG A 129 0.25 -16.20 9.56
N LYS A 130 -0.48 -16.96 8.73
CA LYS A 130 -0.14 -18.35 8.41
C LYS A 130 1.11 -18.46 7.54
N GLU A 131 1.42 -17.44 6.75
CA GLU A 131 2.64 -17.36 5.93
C GLU A 131 3.85 -16.82 6.73
N LEU A 132 3.60 -16.03 7.78
CA LEU A 132 4.60 -15.54 8.72
C LEU A 132 4.97 -16.62 9.76
N LEU A 133 5.88 -17.54 9.41
CA LEU A 133 6.64 -18.30 10.42
C LEU A 133 7.42 -17.32 11.33
N PRO A 134 7.70 -17.65 12.60
CA PRO A 134 8.30 -16.74 13.59
C PRO A 134 9.80 -16.51 13.37
N ALA A 135 10.19 -16.04 12.18
CA ALA A 135 11.51 -15.53 11.91
C ALA A 135 11.47 -14.41 10.86
N LYS A 136 11.98 -13.24 11.27
CA LYS A 136 12.45 -12.10 10.45
C LYS A 136 11.41 -11.25 9.72
N LEU A 137 11.00 -10.16 10.39
CA LEU A 137 11.38 -8.76 10.09
C LEU A 137 10.31 -7.81 10.64
N SER A 138 10.49 -7.35 11.88
CA SER A 138 9.85 -6.11 12.34
C SER A 138 10.73 -4.95 11.90
N LEU A 139 10.37 -4.26 10.82
CA LEU A 139 10.97 -2.97 10.50
C LEU A 139 10.24 -1.90 11.33
N THR A 140 10.75 -1.61 12.53
CA THR A 140 10.22 -0.51 13.34
C THR A 140 10.76 0.79 12.77
N LEU A 141 9.91 1.53 12.05
CA LEU A 141 10.19 2.89 11.62
C LEU A 141 10.24 3.79 12.86
N SER A 142 11.44 4.26 13.21
CA SER A 142 11.63 5.28 14.23
C SER A 142 12.04 6.58 13.52
N TYR A 143 11.27 7.63 13.76
CA TYR A 143 11.54 8.96 13.22
C TYR A 143 12.14 9.86 14.30
N PRO A 144 13.10 10.73 13.95
CA PRO A 144 13.49 11.81 14.83
C PRO A 144 12.27 12.68 15.16
N PRO A 145 12.16 13.21 16.38
CA PRO A 145 11.08 14.13 16.72
C PRO A 145 11.08 15.33 15.77
N ASP A 146 9.89 15.73 15.35
CA ASP A 146 9.65 16.85 14.43
C ASP A 146 10.23 18.14 15.03
N GLN A 147 11.32 18.65 14.46
CA GLN A 147 11.88 19.96 14.83
C GLN A 147 11.08 21.10 14.17
N ARG A 148 9.75 21.06 14.28
CA ARG A 148 8.94 22.27 14.05
C ARG A 148 9.18 23.19 15.24
N GLY A 149 10.05 24.16 14.98
CA GLY A 149 10.70 25.00 15.97
C GLY A 149 9.75 25.78 16.86
N SER A 150 10.22 25.95 18.10
CA SER A 150 9.98 27.13 18.90
C SER A 150 10.34 28.39 18.09
N LYS A 151 9.34 29.06 17.54
CA LYS A 151 9.33 30.52 17.34
C LYS A 151 7.91 31.03 17.55
#